data_AF-A0A948L643-F1
#
_entry.id   AF-A0A948L643-F1
#
_cell.length_a   1.000
_cell.length_b   1.000
_cell.length_c   1.000
_cell.angle_alpha   90.00
_cell.angle_beta   90.00
_cell.angle_gamma   90.00
#
_symmetry.space_group_name_H-M   'P 1'
#
loop_
_entity.id
_entity.type
_entity.pdbx_description
1 polymer ?
#
loop_
_entity_poly.entity_id
_entity_poly.type
_entity_poly.pdbx_seq_one_letter_code
_entity_poly.pdbx_strand_id
1 'polypeptide(L)'
;MVTGVMSRGRMVPFSSPVTTNCQMASALPDWVASVDGYAEAMLESPLASVDTGTSYMCRNRNNGEGGFTSEHGFANGLDVIGFTLEDGRAITVDTDWIRAVAPEGRLLRLAHDAACGSFTTVLGPEANAEHSDHLHLDLGCHGESCTARICE
;
A
#
# COMPACT_ATOMS: atom_id res chain seq x y z
N MET A 1 -5.15 -8.38 13.79
CA MET A 1 -5.34 -6.93 13.58
C MET A 1 -4.05 -6.24 13.95
N VAL A 2 -3.57 -5.31 13.12
CA VAL A 2 -2.34 -4.54 13.30
C VAL A 2 -2.71 -3.06 13.25
N THR A 3 -2.17 -2.25 14.14
CA THR A 3 -2.49 -0.80 14.25
C THR A 3 -1.37 0.11 13.76
N GLY A 4 -0.23 -0.47 13.40
CA GLY A 4 0.96 0.23 12.91
C GLY A 4 2.12 -0.74 12.78
N VAL A 5 3.23 -0.25 12.22
CA VAL A 5 4.46 -1.03 12.05
C VAL A 5 5.66 -0.25 12.57
N MET A 6 6.70 -0.98 12.98
CA MET A 6 7.97 -0.36 13.33
C MET A 6 8.71 0.03 12.04
N SER A 7 9.08 1.30 11.93
CA SER A 7 9.95 1.85 10.89
C SER A 7 11.14 2.53 11.58
N ARG A 8 12.37 2.17 11.25
CA ARG A 8 13.59 2.91 11.67
C ARG A 8 13.63 3.26 13.19
N GLY A 9 13.10 2.40 14.04
CA GLY A 9 13.08 2.58 15.51
C GLY A 9 11.88 3.36 16.08
N ARG A 10 10.96 3.83 15.24
CA ARG A 10 9.69 4.47 15.63
C ARG A 10 8.48 3.66 15.17
N MET A 11 7.34 3.87 15.82
CA MET A 11 6.07 3.29 15.41
C MET A 11 5.41 4.21 14.38
N VAL A 12 5.07 3.69 13.21
CA VAL A 12 4.22 4.38 12.22
C VAL A 12 2.83 3.75 12.27
N PRO A 13 1.82 4.47 12.80
CA PRO A 13 0.46 3.96 12.87
C PRO A 13 -0.20 3.87 11.48
N PHE A 14 -1.20 2.99 11.40
CA PHE A 14 -2.20 3.04 10.33
C PHE A 14 -3.33 3.98 10.74
N SER A 15 -3.90 4.73 9.79
CA SER A 15 -5.04 5.62 10.06
C SER A 15 -6.28 4.88 10.56
N SER A 16 -6.40 3.59 10.25
CA SER A 16 -7.38 2.65 10.81
C SER A 16 -6.76 1.27 11.04
N PRO A 17 -7.24 0.49 12.04
CA PRO A 17 -6.73 -0.86 12.27
C PRO A 17 -6.87 -1.77 11.06
N VAL A 18 -5.78 -2.44 10.69
CA VAL A 18 -5.70 -3.33 9.53
C VAL A 18 -5.93 -4.78 9.96
N THR A 19 -6.88 -5.45 9.32
CA THR A 19 -7.04 -6.91 9.44
C THR A 19 -6.23 -7.60 8.37
N THR A 20 -5.20 -8.34 8.79
CA THR A 20 -4.23 -9.00 7.91
C THR A 20 -3.86 -10.38 8.45
N ASN A 21 -3.46 -11.30 7.58
CA ASN A 21 -2.78 -12.54 7.93
C ASN A 21 -1.31 -12.26 8.30
N CYS A 22 -0.60 -13.30 8.77
CA CYS A 22 0.79 -13.16 9.23
C CYS A 22 1.79 -12.84 8.11
N GLN A 23 1.58 -13.34 6.89
CA GLN A 23 2.49 -13.09 5.77
C GLN A 23 2.46 -11.62 5.38
N MET A 24 1.25 -11.09 5.18
CA MET A 24 1.03 -9.68 4.86
C MET A 24 1.48 -8.76 6.01
N ALA A 25 1.23 -9.13 7.27
CA ALA A 25 1.74 -8.38 8.43
C ALA A 25 3.27 -8.30 8.47
N SER A 26 3.97 -9.33 7.98
CA SER A 26 5.44 -9.41 8.00
C SER A 26 6.08 -8.64 6.84
N ALA A 27 5.36 -8.42 5.74
CA ALA A 27 5.86 -7.68 4.58
C ALA A 27 5.79 -6.15 4.74
N LEU A 28 4.85 -5.66 5.56
CA LEU A 28 4.60 -4.22 5.72
C LEU A 28 5.77 -3.42 6.31
N PRO A 29 6.51 -3.86 7.35
CA PRO A 29 7.53 -3.03 8.00
C PRO A 29 8.63 -2.53 7.06
N ASP A 30 9.18 -3.41 6.22
CA ASP A 30 10.28 -3.06 5.32
C ASP A 30 9.82 -2.10 4.20
N TRP A 31 8.59 -2.29 3.71
CA TRP A 31 7.97 -1.39 2.74
C TRP A 31 7.73 -0.01 3.38
N VAL A 32 7.09 0.06 4.55
CA VAL A 32 6.85 1.33 5.25
C VAL A 32 8.16 2.02 5.61
N ALA A 33 9.21 1.30 6.01
CA ALA A 33 10.52 1.88 6.29
C ALA A 33 11.17 2.52 5.05
N SER A 34 10.90 1.99 3.86
CA SER A 34 11.38 2.56 2.60
C SER A 34 10.65 3.88 2.27
N VAL A 35 9.32 3.90 2.42
CA VAL A 35 8.51 5.11 2.21
C VAL A 35 8.88 6.19 3.23
N ASP A 36 9.00 5.80 4.50
CA ASP A 36 9.34 6.70 5.59
C ASP A 36 10.73 7.32 5.45
N GLY A 37 11.73 6.52 5.10
CA GLY A 37 13.07 7.02 4.84
C GLY A 37 13.12 8.02 3.68
N TYR A 38 12.30 7.81 2.64
CA TYR A 38 12.20 8.77 1.54
C TYR A 38 11.46 10.04 1.94
N ALA A 39 10.36 9.94 2.69
CA ALA A 39 9.64 11.10 3.20
C ALA A 39 10.56 11.97 4.06
N GLU A 40 11.29 11.36 5.00
CA GLU A 40 12.29 12.04 5.83
C GLU A 40 13.36 12.73 4.98
N ALA A 41 13.92 12.04 3.98
CA ALA A 41 15.04 12.55 3.19
C ALA A 41 14.65 13.62 2.14
N MET A 42 13.48 13.47 1.51
CA MET A 42 13.09 14.26 0.33
C MET A 42 12.00 15.28 0.62
N LEU A 43 11.18 15.02 1.64
CA LEU A 43 10.13 15.94 2.08
C LEU A 43 10.51 16.64 3.38
N GLU A 44 11.65 16.29 4.00
CA GLU A 44 12.10 16.84 5.29
C GLU A 44 11.08 16.61 6.42
N SER A 45 10.22 15.59 6.28
CA SER A 45 9.22 15.23 7.29
C SER A 45 8.93 13.72 7.23
N PRO A 46 9.10 12.99 8.34
CA PRO A 46 8.79 11.56 8.40
C PRO A 46 7.27 11.31 8.39
N LEU A 47 6.86 10.06 8.18
CA LEU A 47 5.42 9.71 8.19
C LEU A 47 4.80 9.84 9.59
N ALA A 48 3.71 10.58 9.73
CA ALA A 48 2.83 10.47 10.90
C ALA A 48 1.93 9.23 10.83
N SER A 49 1.44 8.86 9.64
CA SER A 49 0.64 7.65 9.44
C SER A 49 0.70 7.15 7.99
N VAL A 50 0.39 5.87 7.82
CA VAL A 50 -0.03 5.30 6.54
C VAL A 50 -1.55 5.31 6.50
N ASP A 51 -2.14 5.91 5.47
CA ASP A 51 -3.58 6.08 5.39
C ASP A 51 -4.19 4.90 4.63
N THR A 52 -5.02 4.12 5.32
CA THR A 52 -5.48 2.81 4.87
C THR A 52 -6.91 2.84 4.30
N GLY A 53 -7.14 2.07 3.25
CA GLY A 53 -8.44 1.72 2.70
C GLY A 53 -8.91 0.34 3.15
N THR A 54 -9.35 -0.51 2.23
CA THR A 54 -9.79 -1.88 2.55
C THR A 54 -8.62 -2.74 3.01
N SER A 55 -8.74 -3.39 4.17
CA SER A 55 -7.82 -4.47 4.58
C SER A 55 -8.44 -5.86 4.47
N TYR A 56 -9.72 -5.98 4.80
CA TYR A 56 -10.44 -7.25 4.76
C TYR A 56 -11.83 -7.03 4.23
N MET A 57 -12.19 -7.81 3.20
CA MET A 57 -13.53 -7.85 2.65
C MET A 57 -13.71 -9.17 1.90
N CYS A 58 -14.58 -10.03 2.40
CA CYS A 58 -14.86 -11.33 1.79
C CYS A 58 -15.76 -11.15 0.55
N ARG A 59 -15.12 -11.05 -0.62
CA ARG A 59 -15.77 -10.89 -1.93
C ARG A 59 -14.91 -11.45 -3.05
N ASN A 60 -15.50 -11.63 -4.23
CA ASN A 60 -14.73 -11.86 -5.45
C ASN A 60 -14.01 -10.58 -5.90
N ARG A 61 -12.97 -10.75 -6.71
CA ARG A 61 -12.22 -9.63 -7.32
C ARG A 61 -13.17 -8.71 -8.09
N ASN A 62 -12.95 -7.39 -7.98
CA ASN A 62 -13.74 -6.33 -8.63
C ASN A 62 -15.26 -6.46 -8.42
N ASN A 63 -15.68 -7.01 -7.27
CA ASN A 63 -17.09 -7.24 -6.93
C ASN A 63 -17.84 -8.15 -7.93
N GLY A 64 -17.13 -9.04 -8.64
CA GLY A 64 -17.75 -9.94 -9.61
C GLY A 64 -18.73 -10.95 -9.00
N GLU A 65 -19.79 -11.29 -9.72
CA GLU A 65 -20.77 -12.30 -9.29
C GLU A 65 -20.18 -13.72 -9.20
N GLY A 66 -19.04 -13.97 -9.84
CA GLY A 66 -18.27 -15.21 -9.78
C GLY A 66 -16.78 -14.98 -10.06
N GLY A 67 -16.00 -16.06 -10.10
CA GLY A 67 -14.56 -16.01 -10.35
C GLY A 67 -13.72 -16.16 -9.09
N PHE A 68 -12.49 -15.64 -9.12
CA PHE A 68 -11.55 -15.77 -8.01
C PHE A 68 -11.92 -14.82 -6.86
N THR A 69 -11.80 -15.33 -5.64
CA THR A 69 -11.84 -14.53 -4.41
C THR A 69 -10.71 -13.48 -4.44
N SER A 70 -11.02 -12.28 -3.95
CA SER A 70 -10.00 -11.24 -3.73
C SER A 70 -9.04 -11.63 -2.62
N GLU A 71 -7.78 -11.19 -2.70
CA GLU A 71 -6.81 -11.36 -1.60
C GLU A 71 -7.25 -10.67 -0.30
N HIS A 72 -8.07 -9.61 -0.36
CA HIS A 72 -8.71 -9.06 0.84
C HIS A 72 -9.60 -10.06 1.57
N GLY A 73 -10.22 -11.02 0.86
CA GLY A 73 -11.03 -12.07 1.47
C GLY A 73 -10.22 -13.04 2.31
N PHE A 74 -8.91 -13.13 2.05
CA PHE A 74 -7.95 -13.93 2.80
C PHE A 74 -7.15 -13.10 3.82
N ALA A 75 -7.55 -11.84 4.04
CA ALA A 75 -6.77 -10.85 4.80
C ALA A 75 -5.31 -10.75 4.28
N ASN A 76 -5.14 -10.93 2.97
CA ASN A 76 -3.85 -10.99 2.28
C ASN A 76 -3.65 -9.79 1.34
N GLY A 77 -4.52 -8.77 1.44
CA GLY A 77 -4.45 -7.56 0.65
C GLY A 77 -4.72 -6.31 1.48
N LEU A 78 -4.12 -5.19 1.10
CA LEU A 78 -4.29 -3.88 1.74
C LEU A 78 -4.35 -2.79 0.68
N ASP A 79 -5.39 -1.97 0.74
CA ASP A 79 -5.47 -0.72 -0.02
C ASP A 79 -4.86 0.41 0.80
N VAL A 80 -4.06 1.25 0.15
CA VAL A 80 -3.40 2.42 0.75
C VAL A 80 -3.81 3.65 -0.05
N ILE A 81 -4.48 4.58 0.61
CA ILE A 81 -5.04 5.78 -0.03
C ILE A 81 -4.08 6.97 0.04
N GLY A 82 -3.05 6.89 0.87
CA GLY A 82 -2.10 7.98 1.04
C GLY A 82 -1.23 7.87 2.28
N PHE A 83 -0.60 8.98 2.62
CA PHE A 83 0.27 9.15 3.77
C PHE A 83 0.05 10.52 4.41
N THR A 84 0.10 10.57 5.74
CA THR A 84 0.16 11.83 6.49
C THR A 84 1.56 11.98 7.06
N LEU A 85 2.15 13.17 6.95
CA LEU A 85 3.49 13.50 7.49
C LEU A 85 3.39 14.15 8.87
N GLU A 86 4.48 14.13 9.66
CA GLU A 86 4.52 14.74 10.99
C GLU A 86 4.32 16.27 10.98
N ASP A 87 4.58 16.94 9.86
CA ASP A 87 4.31 18.37 9.70
C ASP A 87 2.87 18.71 9.29
N GLY A 88 2.01 17.70 9.17
CA GLY A 88 0.58 17.84 8.89
C GLY A 88 0.21 17.82 7.41
N ARG A 89 1.17 17.66 6.48
CA ARG A 89 0.85 17.42 5.07
C ARG A 89 0.16 16.07 4.90
N ALA A 90 -0.95 16.07 4.17
CA ALA A 90 -1.61 14.86 3.67
C ALA A 90 -1.26 14.70 2.19
N ILE A 91 -0.83 13.49 1.82
CA ILE A 91 -0.44 13.12 0.45
C ILE A 91 -1.34 11.97 0.04
N THR A 92 -2.21 12.20 -0.93
CA THR A 92 -3.25 11.22 -1.29
C THR A 92 -3.11 10.75 -2.73
N VAL A 93 -3.43 9.47 -2.96
CA VAL A 93 -3.32 8.85 -4.29
C VAL A 93 -4.28 9.53 -5.27
N ASP A 94 -5.52 9.78 -4.86
CA ASP A 94 -6.55 10.41 -5.71
C ASP A 94 -6.18 11.83 -6.20
N THR A 95 -5.39 12.60 -5.43
CA THR A 95 -5.08 14.00 -5.78
C THR A 95 -3.64 14.23 -6.23
N ASP A 96 -2.66 13.55 -5.65
CA ASP A 96 -1.25 13.87 -5.85
C ASP A 96 -0.56 12.93 -6.85
N TRP A 97 -1.13 11.76 -7.14
CA TRP A 97 -0.55 10.78 -8.06
C TRP A 97 -0.30 11.34 -9.47
N ILE A 98 -1.23 12.16 -9.98
CA ILE A 98 -1.14 12.78 -11.30
C ILE A 98 -0.04 13.85 -11.36
N ARG A 99 0.38 14.39 -10.20
CA ARG A 99 1.45 15.39 -10.08
C ARG A 99 2.81 14.69 -9.92
N ALA A 100 3.13 13.74 -10.80
CA ALA A 100 4.26 12.82 -10.64
C ALA A 100 5.65 13.49 -10.47
N VAL A 101 5.82 14.75 -10.89
CA VAL A 101 7.08 15.49 -10.71
C VAL A 101 7.16 16.24 -9.37
N ALA A 102 6.02 16.50 -8.73
CA ALA A 102 5.95 17.14 -7.43
C ALA A 102 6.48 16.17 -6.34
N PRO A 103 7.06 16.70 -5.24
CA PRO A 103 7.61 15.85 -4.18
C PRO A 103 6.61 14.82 -3.64
N GLU A 104 5.35 15.21 -3.46
CA GLU A 104 4.25 14.36 -2.98
C GLU A 104 3.95 13.23 -3.97
N GLY A 105 3.82 13.56 -5.26
CA GLY A 105 3.64 12.56 -6.31
C GLY A 105 4.82 11.59 -6.41
N ARG A 106 6.05 12.06 -6.21
CA ARG A 106 7.25 11.20 -6.20
C ARG A 106 7.28 10.25 -5.01
N LEU A 107 6.82 10.68 -3.83
CA LEU A 107 6.66 9.78 -2.69
C LEU A 107 5.70 8.64 -3.03
N LEU A 108 4.57 8.93 -3.69
CA LEU A 108 3.60 7.90 -4.08
C LEU A 108 4.18 6.93 -5.11
N ARG A 109 4.92 7.41 -6.12
CA ARG A 109 5.60 6.54 -7.09
C ARG A 109 6.63 5.65 -6.43
N LEU A 110 7.42 6.21 -5.52
CA LEU A 110 8.36 5.42 -4.73
C LEU A 110 7.62 4.38 -3.87
N ALA A 111 6.50 4.74 -3.24
CA ALA A 111 5.73 3.79 -2.43
C ALA A 111 5.22 2.61 -3.27
N HIS A 112 4.74 2.87 -4.49
CA HIS A 112 4.35 1.82 -5.44
C HIS A 112 5.56 0.98 -5.89
N ASP A 113 6.64 1.61 -6.36
CA ASP A 113 7.85 0.92 -6.84
C ASP A 113 8.48 0.04 -5.74
N ALA A 114 8.58 0.56 -4.52
CA ALA A 114 9.10 -0.18 -3.37
C ALA A 114 8.19 -1.36 -3.00
N ALA A 115 6.86 -1.20 -3.13
CA ALA A 115 5.92 -2.28 -2.91
C ALA A 115 6.15 -3.43 -3.90
N CYS A 116 6.47 -3.16 -5.17
CA CYS A 116 6.76 -4.21 -6.15
C CYS A 116 7.98 -5.08 -5.78
N GLY A 117 8.82 -4.63 -4.85
CA GLY A 117 9.90 -5.40 -4.24
C GLY A 117 9.43 -6.48 -3.24
N SER A 118 8.33 -6.21 -2.54
CA SER A 118 7.87 -6.97 -1.35
C SER A 118 6.57 -7.75 -1.57
N PHE A 119 5.70 -7.24 -2.44
CA PHE A 119 4.37 -7.80 -2.73
C PHE A 119 4.36 -8.49 -4.10
N THR A 120 3.42 -9.41 -4.31
CA THR A 120 3.28 -10.14 -5.58
C THR A 120 2.24 -9.50 -6.49
N THR A 121 1.30 -8.73 -5.96
CA THR A 121 0.45 -7.82 -6.73
C THR A 121 0.56 -6.42 -6.16
N VAL A 122 0.89 -5.46 -7.01
CA VAL A 122 0.85 -4.03 -6.72
C VAL A 122 0.14 -3.35 -7.88
N LEU A 123 -0.99 -2.73 -7.59
CA LEU A 123 -1.79 -1.99 -8.57
C LEU A 123 -1.92 -0.54 -8.12
N GLY A 124 -1.58 0.39 -9.00
CA GLY A 124 -1.83 1.82 -8.81
C GLY A 124 -2.85 2.38 -9.81
N PRO A 125 -3.03 3.71 -9.81
CA PRO A 125 -4.00 4.37 -10.70
C PRO A 125 -3.83 4.14 -12.21
N GLU A 126 -2.65 3.74 -12.69
CA GLU A 126 -2.48 3.35 -14.10
C GLU A 126 -2.94 1.92 -14.42
N ALA A 127 -3.10 1.05 -13.41
CA ALA A 127 -3.49 -0.34 -13.63
C ALA A 127 -4.91 -0.43 -14.23
N ASN A 128 -5.88 0.27 -13.64
CA ASN A 128 -7.25 0.40 -14.14
C ASN A 128 -8.08 1.39 -13.28
N ALA A 129 -9.33 1.64 -13.71
CA ALA A 129 -10.24 2.58 -13.06
C ALA A 129 -10.56 2.25 -11.59
N GLU A 130 -10.61 0.96 -11.21
CA GLU A 130 -10.91 0.54 -9.83
C GLU A 130 -9.79 0.91 -8.85
N HIS A 131 -8.57 1.19 -9.34
CA HIS A 131 -7.39 1.53 -8.53
C HIS A 131 -7.00 3.00 -8.68
N SER A 132 -7.90 3.84 -9.20
CA SER A 132 -7.60 5.25 -9.52
C SER A 132 -7.31 6.13 -8.29
N ASP A 133 -7.72 5.69 -7.09
CA ASP A 133 -7.66 6.44 -5.85
C ASP A 133 -6.86 5.75 -4.72
N HIS A 134 -6.20 4.62 -5.00
CA HIS A 134 -5.41 3.88 -4.02
C HIS A 134 -4.31 3.01 -4.64
N LEU A 135 -3.39 2.57 -3.80
CA LEU A 135 -2.46 1.48 -4.11
C LEU A 135 -3.01 0.19 -3.52
N HIS A 136 -3.22 -0.84 -4.34
CA HIS A 136 -3.58 -2.17 -3.88
C HIS A 136 -2.33 -3.04 -3.75
N LEU A 137 -2.10 -3.60 -2.57
CA LEU A 137 -0.95 -4.45 -2.26
C LEU A 137 -1.43 -5.83 -1.80
N ASP A 138 -0.98 -6.90 -2.45
CA ASP A 138 -1.28 -8.27 -2.00
C ASP A 138 -0.12 -9.27 -2.21
N LEU A 139 -0.25 -10.43 -1.55
CA LEU A 139 0.68 -11.56 -1.65
C LEU A 139 0.04 -12.77 -2.36
N GLY A 140 -0.83 -12.53 -3.34
CA GLY A 140 -1.47 -13.57 -4.14
C GLY A 140 -0.45 -14.43 -4.91
N CYS A 141 -0.73 -15.73 -5.02
CA CYS A 141 0.10 -16.64 -5.80
C CYS A 141 -0.10 -16.42 -7.31
N HIS A 142 0.98 -16.10 -8.02
CA HIS A 142 0.99 -16.01 -9.48
C HIS A 142 2.00 -16.97 -10.11
N GLY A 143 1.60 -17.61 -11.20
CA GLY A 143 2.38 -18.63 -11.89
C GLY A 143 2.47 -19.96 -11.14
N GLU A 144 3.17 -20.94 -11.71
CA GLU A 144 3.26 -22.29 -11.13
C GLU A 144 4.03 -22.32 -9.80
N SER A 145 5.00 -21.41 -9.62
CA SER A 145 5.86 -21.33 -8.44
C SER A 145 5.43 -20.28 -7.40
N CYS A 146 4.31 -19.58 -7.62
CA CYS A 146 3.86 -18.46 -6.77
C CYS A 146 4.88 -17.32 -6.61
N THR A 147 5.78 -17.14 -7.58
CA THR A 147 6.84 -16.09 -7.52
C THR A 147 6.67 -15.01 -8.58
N ALA A 148 5.73 -15.16 -9.52
CA ALA A 148 5.49 -14.11 -10.50
C ALA A 148 4.90 -12.88 -9.79
N ARG A 149 5.22 -11.70 -10.33
CA ARG A 149 4.79 -10.42 -9.77
C ARG A 149 4.02 -9.63 -10.81
N ILE A 150 2.95 -8.99 -10.36
CA ILE A 150 2.18 -7.99 -11.08
C ILE A 150 2.51 -6.65 -10.44
N CYS A 151 3.03 -5.72 -11.23
CA CYS A 151 3.41 -4.38 -10.81
C CYS A 151 2.92 -3.43 -11.90
N GLU A 152 1.74 -2.85 -11.69
CA GLU A 152 0.98 -2.07 -12.67
C GLU A 152 0.50 -0.74 -12.10
#